data_AF-E3RRR4-F1
#
_entry.id   AF-E3RRR4-F1
#
_cell.length_a   1.000
_cell.length_b   1.000
_cell.length_c   1.000
_cell.angle_alpha   90.00
_cell.angle_beta   90.00
_cell.angle_gamma   90.00
#
_symmetry.space_group_name_H-M   'P 1'
#
loop_
_entity.id
_entity.type
_entity.pdbx_description
1 polymer ?
#
loop_
_entity_poly.entity_id
_entity_poly.type
_entity_poly.pdbx_seq_one_letter_code
_entity_poly.pdbx_strand_id
1 'polypeptide(L)'
;MGTSTVKPNYAASLSGDYYGMNHNDFLDIPDNIFTLVDLLEDKGISWAEYKEDMPIAGYQRKHSINPRSKAVMYVREHNPAILYAANAKEADRRAKIKPMTMLKDDLDKNTLPQWMFITPNMTNCGHDTTVTTAGRWTRNFIAPLLKNPSFMNRTLILITFDENDSYAKKNHVVAILLGDTIPAKLIGTTDTAYYNHYSGLATVEANWNLHTLGSWDVGANVFGVVAEKTGNAIRKWSGKVKFEDMYFNTSYAGRLSKSRADLEWPIPNTEAVYAGRSNLPAVMKKRGASLGHSAYTARLEIPDGMHPDSELKRG
;
A
#
# COMPACT_ATOMS: atom_id res chain seq x y z
N MET A 1 -18.25 -8.94 17.36
CA MET A 1 -18.03 -9.50 16.00
C MET A 1 -17.40 -8.38 15.18
N GLY A 2 -16.12 -8.53 14.82
CA GLY A 2 -15.37 -7.48 14.14
C GLY A 2 -15.89 -7.28 12.73
N THR A 3 -16.24 -6.04 12.39
CA THR A 3 -16.47 -5.63 11.00
C THR A 3 -15.16 -5.73 10.23
N SER A 4 -15.20 -6.26 9.01
CA SER A 4 -14.00 -6.33 8.19
C SER A 4 -13.42 -4.94 7.96
N THR A 5 -12.12 -4.73 8.17
CA THR A 5 -11.48 -3.43 7.91
C THR A 5 -10.47 -3.60 6.79
N VAL A 6 -10.96 -3.44 5.56
CA VAL A 6 -10.23 -3.49 4.29
C VAL A 6 -9.38 -2.23 4.10
N LYS A 7 -9.93 -1.06 4.47
CA LYS A 7 -9.30 0.28 4.29
C LYS A 7 -7.87 0.44 4.87
N PRO A 8 -7.55 -0.06 6.09
CA PRO A 8 -6.23 0.04 6.68
C PRO A 8 -5.09 -0.42 5.77
N ASN A 9 -5.24 -1.56 5.08
CA ASN A 9 -4.16 -2.13 4.27
C ASN A 9 -3.89 -1.32 2.99
N TYR A 10 -4.92 -0.67 2.43
CA TYR A 10 -4.73 0.31 1.35
C TYR A 10 -3.98 1.54 1.85
N ALA A 11 -4.34 2.12 3.01
CA ALA A 11 -3.59 3.23 3.59
C ALA A 11 -2.12 2.85 3.87
N ALA A 12 -1.90 1.68 4.47
CA ALA A 12 -0.58 1.11 4.74
C ALA A 12 0.30 1.03 3.49
N SER A 13 -0.27 0.65 2.34
CA SER A 13 0.46 0.52 1.09
C SER A 13 1.00 1.84 0.51
N LEU A 14 0.41 2.98 0.91
CA LEU A 14 0.79 4.29 0.39
C LEU A 14 1.52 5.17 1.41
N SER A 15 1.24 5.04 2.70
CA SER A 15 1.85 5.91 3.72
C SER A 15 2.66 5.19 4.80
N GLY A 16 2.85 3.87 4.68
CA GLY A 16 3.66 3.12 5.65
C GLY A 16 3.01 3.01 7.04
N ASP A 17 1.71 3.29 7.16
CA ASP A 17 0.91 3.13 8.38
C ASP A 17 -0.60 3.22 8.02
N TYR A 18 -1.45 2.62 8.85
CA TYR A 18 -2.91 2.76 8.86
C TYR A 18 -3.45 3.62 10.01
N TYR A 19 -2.59 4.21 10.85
CA TYR A 19 -2.91 5.21 11.89
C TYR A 19 -3.94 4.77 12.92
N GLY A 20 -3.94 3.48 13.25
CA GLY A 20 -4.90 2.89 14.16
C GLY A 20 -6.30 2.68 13.57
N MET A 21 -6.47 2.81 12.26
CA MET A 21 -7.76 2.69 11.59
C MET A 21 -8.39 1.31 11.79
N ASN A 22 -9.63 1.30 12.27
CA ASN A 22 -10.38 0.07 12.55
C ASN A 22 -11.84 0.13 12.05
N HIS A 23 -12.09 0.88 10.99
CA HIS A 23 -13.41 1.03 10.41
C HIS A 23 -13.38 1.43 8.93
N ASN A 24 -14.52 1.26 8.26
CA ASN A 24 -14.74 1.60 6.85
C ASN A 24 -15.52 2.93 6.66
N ASP A 25 -15.68 3.70 7.74
CA ASP A 25 -16.37 4.99 7.69
C ASP A 25 -15.66 5.95 6.72
N PHE A 26 -16.42 6.86 6.11
CA PHE A 26 -15.87 7.86 5.21
C PHE A 26 -14.98 8.82 6.00
N LEU A 27 -13.72 8.98 5.57
CA LEU A 27 -12.73 9.83 6.21
C LEU A 27 -11.75 10.37 5.19
N ASP A 28 -11.10 11.48 5.51
CA ASP A 28 -9.95 12.01 4.78
C ASP A 28 -8.76 12.10 5.73
N ILE A 29 -7.64 11.49 5.33
CA ILE A 29 -6.37 11.63 6.01
C ILE A 29 -5.83 13.05 5.70
N PRO A 30 -5.43 13.86 6.70
CA PRO A 30 -5.03 15.24 6.49
C PRO A 30 -3.86 15.43 5.51
N ASP A 31 -3.75 16.62 4.92
CA ASP A 31 -2.75 16.98 3.89
C ASP A 31 -1.31 17.17 4.43
N ASN A 32 -1.13 17.04 5.74
CA ASN A 32 0.16 17.04 6.41
C ASN A 32 0.69 15.62 6.66
N ILE A 33 0.00 14.59 6.17
CA ILE A 33 0.47 13.21 6.11
C ILE A 33 1.04 12.96 4.72
N PHE A 34 2.34 12.65 4.67
CA PHE A 34 3.05 12.36 3.44
C PHE A 34 2.82 10.91 3.02
N THR A 35 2.94 10.67 1.72
CA THR A 35 2.66 9.40 1.06
C THR A 35 3.71 9.09 0.01
N LEU A 36 3.68 7.88 -0.53
CA LEU A 36 4.51 7.48 -1.66
C LEU A 36 4.38 8.44 -2.85
N VAL A 37 3.22 9.05 -3.06
CA VAL A 37 3.03 10.06 -4.12
C VAL A 37 4.02 11.23 -3.97
N ASP A 38 4.27 11.68 -2.73
CA ASP A 38 5.23 12.75 -2.47
C ASP A 38 6.67 12.33 -2.79
N LEU A 39 7.02 11.07 -2.48
CA LEU A 39 8.33 10.50 -2.78
C LEU A 39 8.56 10.32 -4.29
N LEU A 40 7.53 9.85 -5.01
CA LEU A 40 7.57 9.70 -6.46
C LEU A 40 7.72 11.05 -7.16
N GLU A 41 6.94 12.05 -6.74
CA GLU A 41 6.98 13.39 -7.33
C GLU A 41 8.30 14.13 -7.02
N ASP A 42 8.89 13.94 -5.84
CA ASP A 42 10.22 14.48 -5.50
C ASP A 42 11.32 13.98 -6.46
N LYS A 43 11.20 12.74 -6.94
CA LYS A 43 12.14 12.14 -7.92
C LYS A 43 11.65 12.22 -9.37
N GLY A 44 10.53 12.88 -9.64
CA GLY A 44 9.96 12.98 -10.99
C GLY A 44 9.50 11.64 -11.57
N ILE A 45 9.19 10.65 -10.71
CA ILE A 45 8.66 9.36 -11.13
C ILE A 45 7.16 9.50 -11.40
N SER A 46 6.75 9.17 -12.62
CA SER A 46 5.34 9.22 -13.02
C SER A 46 4.51 8.15 -12.31
N TRP A 47 3.29 8.52 -11.93
CA TRP A 47 2.40 7.64 -11.15
C TRP A 47 0.94 7.80 -11.59
N ALA A 48 0.16 6.72 -11.49
CA ALA A 48 -1.30 6.78 -11.53
C ALA A 48 -1.91 5.59 -10.78
N GLU A 49 -3.19 5.72 -10.42
CA GLU A 49 -3.99 4.58 -10.00
C GLU A 49 -5.07 4.28 -11.03
N TYR A 50 -5.42 3.00 -11.20
CA TYR A 50 -6.47 2.56 -12.11
C TYR A 50 -7.49 1.70 -11.36
N LYS A 51 -8.74 2.17 -11.30
CA LYS A 51 -9.80 1.54 -10.51
C LYS A 51 -10.95 1.08 -11.41
N GLU A 52 -11.28 -0.21 -11.35
CA GLU A 52 -12.37 -0.76 -12.13
C GLU A 52 -13.70 -0.18 -11.64
N ASP A 53 -14.59 0.19 -12.57
CA ASP A 53 -15.89 0.83 -12.31
C ASP A 53 -15.87 2.11 -11.47
N MET A 54 -14.70 2.77 -11.34
CA MET A 54 -14.66 4.13 -10.83
C MET A 54 -15.30 5.06 -11.88
N PRO A 55 -16.31 5.88 -11.52
CA PRO A 55 -17.11 6.60 -12.52
C PRO A 55 -16.34 7.64 -13.34
N ILE A 56 -15.45 8.38 -12.70
CA ILE A 56 -14.66 9.47 -13.29
C ILE A 56 -13.30 9.56 -12.59
N ALA A 57 -12.33 10.20 -13.24
CA ALA A 57 -11.07 10.52 -12.61
C ALA A 57 -11.29 11.34 -11.34
N GLY A 58 -10.61 10.96 -10.25
CA GLY A 58 -10.72 11.64 -8.97
C GLY A 58 -12.07 11.51 -8.27
N TYR A 59 -12.82 10.43 -8.50
CA TYR A 59 -14.12 10.23 -7.86
C TYR A 59 -13.99 10.14 -6.33
N GLN A 60 -14.59 11.11 -5.63
CA GLN A 60 -14.44 11.29 -4.18
C GLN A 60 -15.60 10.73 -3.34
N ARG A 61 -16.71 10.29 -3.93
CA ARG A 61 -17.83 9.75 -3.14
C ARG A 61 -17.51 8.36 -2.60
N LYS A 62 -18.21 7.94 -1.55
CA LYS A 62 -17.96 6.66 -0.84
C LYS A 62 -17.93 5.45 -1.76
N HIS A 63 -18.86 5.35 -2.71
CA HIS A 63 -18.95 4.23 -3.64
C HIS A 63 -19.70 4.62 -4.93
N SER A 64 -19.66 3.76 -5.94
CA SER A 64 -20.55 3.78 -7.09
C SER A 64 -21.44 2.52 -7.08
N ILE A 65 -22.63 2.62 -7.66
CA ILE A 65 -23.55 1.49 -7.81
C ILE A 65 -23.83 1.24 -9.28
N ASN A 66 -24.01 -0.03 -9.64
CA ASN A 66 -24.56 -0.39 -10.93
C ASN A 66 -26.05 0.01 -10.98
N PRO A 67 -26.50 0.83 -11.96
CA PRO A 67 -27.87 1.34 -11.97
C PRO A 67 -28.92 0.25 -12.18
N ARG A 68 -28.55 -0.89 -12.79
CA ARG A 68 -29.43 -2.03 -13.07
C ARG A 68 -29.46 -3.04 -11.92
N SER A 69 -28.31 -3.58 -11.54
CA SER A 69 -28.25 -4.62 -10.48
C SER A 69 -28.31 -4.06 -9.06
N LYS A 70 -28.10 -2.74 -8.90
CA LYS A 70 -27.94 -2.05 -7.61
C LYS A 70 -26.73 -2.50 -6.78
N ALA A 71 -25.87 -3.37 -7.34
CA ALA A 71 -24.64 -3.81 -6.70
C ALA A 71 -23.66 -2.63 -6.56
N VAL A 72 -22.92 -2.60 -5.44
CA VAL A 72 -21.78 -1.70 -5.26
C VAL A 72 -20.66 -2.16 -6.18
N MET A 73 -20.14 -1.28 -7.03
CA MET A 73 -19.09 -1.64 -8.00
C MET A 73 -17.74 -1.10 -7.56
N TYR A 74 -17.64 0.21 -7.34
CA TYR A 74 -16.45 0.85 -6.81
C TYR A 74 -16.67 1.27 -5.36
N VAL A 75 -15.65 1.11 -4.52
CA VAL A 75 -15.59 1.71 -3.18
C VAL A 75 -14.34 2.56 -3.04
N ARG A 76 -14.48 3.73 -2.41
CA ARG A 76 -13.39 4.68 -2.19
C ARG A 76 -12.28 4.12 -1.32
N GLU A 77 -12.59 3.18 -0.46
CA GLU A 77 -11.63 2.61 0.49
C GLU A 77 -10.60 1.68 -0.13
N HIS A 78 -10.82 1.19 -1.35
CA HIS A 78 -9.82 0.42 -2.10
C HIS A 78 -8.92 1.30 -3.00
N ASN A 79 -8.95 2.62 -2.78
CA ASN A 79 -8.22 3.61 -3.54
C ASN A 79 -7.27 4.36 -2.59
N PRO A 80 -5.99 3.94 -2.47
CA PRO A 80 -5.08 4.52 -1.50
C PRO A 80 -4.91 6.02 -1.67
N ALA A 81 -4.61 6.50 -2.88
CA ALA A 81 -4.30 7.91 -3.10
C ALA A 81 -5.46 8.84 -2.71
N ILE A 82 -6.71 8.49 -3.05
CA ILE A 82 -7.85 9.37 -2.78
C ILE A 82 -8.13 9.53 -1.28
N LEU A 83 -7.64 8.62 -0.41
CA LEU A 83 -7.82 8.72 1.05
C LEU A 83 -7.12 9.93 1.67
N TYR A 84 -6.09 10.47 1.02
CA TYR A 84 -5.28 11.56 1.55
C TYR A 84 -5.71 12.89 0.94
N ALA A 85 -6.00 13.87 1.79
CA ALA A 85 -6.48 15.19 1.39
C ALA A 85 -5.48 15.92 0.47
N ALA A 86 -4.17 15.71 0.65
CA ALA A 86 -3.14 16.25 -0.23
C ALA A 86 -3.31 15.79 -1.68
N ASN A 87 -3.76 14.56 -1.90
CA ASN A 87 -3.97 13.99 -3.23
C ASN A 87 -5.39 14.26 -3.74
N ALA A 88 -6.39 14.22 -2.85
CA ALA A 88 -7.79 14.41 -3.22
C ALA A 88 -8.13 15.88 -3.54
N LYS A 89 -7.46 16.86 -2.93
CA LYS A 89 -7.74 18.29 -3.13
C LYS A 89 -6.92 18.90 -4.26
N GLU A 90 -5.69 18.46 -4.45
CA GLU A 90 -4.82 18.92 -5.54
C GLU A 90 -5.31 18.34 -6.88
N ALA A 91 -5.47 19.19 -7.89
CA ALA A 91 -6.15 18.84 -9.13
C ALA A 91 -5.34 17.88 -10.00
N ASP A 92 -4.03 18.07 -10.09
CA ASP A 92 -3.15 17.28 -10.93
C ASP A 92 -2.99 15.85 -10.39
N ARG A 93 -2.79 15.70 -9.08
CA ARG A 93 -2.77 14.41 -8.35
C ARG A 93 -4.12 13.72 -8.46
N ARG A 94 -5.22 14.45 -8.26
CA ARG A 94 -6.56 13.89 -8.40
C ARG A 94 -6.85 13.38 -9.82
N ALA A 95 -6.32 14.03 -10.86
CA ALA A 95 -6.46 13.59 -12.25
C ALA A 95 -5.68 12.29 -12.56
N LYS A 96 -4.65 11.96 -11.77
CA LYS A 96 -3.88 10.70 -11.86
C LYS A 96 -4.60 9.50 -11.19
N ILE A 97 -5.72 9.74 -10.52
CA ILE A 97 -6.56 8.68 -9.94
C ILE A 97 -7.65 8.36 -10.97
N LYS A 98 -7.45 7.33 -11.80
CA LYS A 98 -8.17 7.13 -13.06
C LYS A 98 -9.12 5.92 -13.04
N PRO A 99 -10.25 5.98 -13.78
CA PRO A 99 -11.01 4.79 -14.11
C PRO A 99 -10.13 3.82 -14.90
N MET A 100 -10.30 2.52 -14.67
CA MET A 100 -9.49 1.49 -15.35
C MET A 100 -9.67 1.52 -16.88
N THR A 101 -10.78 2.05 -17.39
CA THR A 101 -10.99 2.25 -18.83
C THR A 101 -9.93 3.14 -19.48
N MET A 102 -9.29 4.04 -18.73
CA MET A 102 -8.20 4.90 -19.23
C MET A 102 -6.86 4.16 -19.39
N LEU A 103 -6.68 2.99 -18.75
CA LEU A 103 -5.43 2.23 -18.81
C LEU A 103 -5.07 1.85 -20.26
N LYS A 104 -6.08 1.45 -21.04
CA LYS A 104 -5.88 1.08 -22.44
C LYS A 104 -5.43 2.28 -23.28
N ASP A 105 -6.06 3.44 -23.09
CA ASP A 105 -5.65 4.65 -23.80
C ASP A 105 -4.23 5.07 -23.45
N ASP A 106 -3.85 4.97 -22.18
CA ASP A 106 -2.47 5.27 -21.72
C ASP A 106 -1.46 4.26 -22.28
N LEU A 107 -1.83 2.98 -22.39
CA LEU A 107 -1.02 1.93 -23.02
C LEU A 107 -0.84 2.18 -24.53
N ASP A 108 -1.93 2.44 -25.25
CA ASP A 108 -1.93 2.63 -26.70
C ASP A 108 -1.18 3.91 -27.11
N LYS A 109 -1.18 4.94 -26.26
CA LYS A 109 -0.43 6.19 -26.45
C LYS A 109 1.00 6.15 -25.94
N ASN A 110 1.43 5.03 -25.35
CA ASN A 110 2.74 4.89 -24.71
C ASN A 110 2.99 5.95 -23.62
N THR A 111 1.96 6.24 -22.81
CA THR A 111 1.97 7.20 -21.70
C THR A 111 1.65 6.55 -20.35
N LEU A 112 1.86 5.23 -20.23
CA LEU A 112 1.75 4.55 -18.94
C LEU A 112 2.73 5.15 -17.92
N PRO A 113 2.29 5.36 -16.67
CA PRO A 113 3.17 5.83 -15.63
C PRO A 113 4.12 4.71 -15.19
N GLN A 114 5.24 5.10 -14.58
CA GLN A 114 6.25 4.17 -14.06
C GLN A 114 5.76 3.39 -12.84
N TRP A 115 4.95 4.02 -11.98
CA TRP A 115 4.29 3.36 -10.85
C TRP A 115 2.77 3.34 -11.05
N MET A 116 2.17 2.17 -10.85
CA MET A 116 0.73 1.95 -11.02
C MET A 116 0.15 1.20 -9.82
N PHE A 117 -1.01 1.65 -9.34
CA PHE A 117 -1.82 0.89 -8.39
C PHE A 117 -3.18 0.55 -9.00
N ILE A 118 -3.41 -0.75 -9.23
CA ILE A 118 -4.59 -1.24 -9.93
C ILE A 118 -5.49 -1.99 -8.95
N THR A 119 -6.77 -1.60 -8.86
CA THR A 119 -7.75 -2.29 -8.01
C THR A 119 -8.95 -2.75 -8.85
N PRO A 120 -9.34 -4.04 -8.82
CA PRO A 120 -10.60 -4.51 -9.39
C PRO A 120 -11.82 -3.98 -8.62
N ASN A 121 -13.00 -4.14 -9.20
CA ASN A 121 -14.28 -3.78 -8.57
C ASN A 121 -14.67 -4.81 -7.47
N MET A 122 -15.73 -4.54 -6.71
CA MET A 122 -16.20 -5.41 -5.62
C MET A 122 -16.50 -6.86 -6.03
N THR A 123 -16.86 -7.07 -7.30
CA THR A 123 -17.11 -8.41 -7.85
C THR A 123 -15.79 -9.13 -8.15
N ASN A 124 -14.84 -8.42 -8.77
CA ASN A 124 -13.61 -8.98 -9.33
C ASN A 124 -12.44 -9.01 -8.34
N CYS A 125 -12.50 -8.28 -7.23
CA CYS A 125 -11.51 -8.38 -6.17
C CYS A 125 -11.70 -9.61 -5.27
N GLY A 126 -12.82 -10.32 -5.42
CA GLY A 126 -13.17 -11.50 -4.63
C GLY A 126 -13.91 -11.20 -3.33
N HIS A 127 -14.19 -9.93 -3.03
CA HIS A 127 -14.92 -9.51 -1.82
C HIS A 127 -16.39 -9.97 -1.84
N ASP A 128 -17.14 -9.60 -2.89
CA ASP A 128 -18.56 -10.00 -3.02
C ASP A 128 -18.73 -11.33 -3.77
N THR A 129 -17.62 -12.00 -4.09
CA THR A 129 -17.61 -13.26 -4.84
C THR A 129 -16.65 -14.29 -4.25
N THR A 130 -15.73 -14.83 -5.04
CA THR A 130 -14.81 -15.90 -4.64
C THR A 130 -13.41 -15.64 -5.19
N VAL A 131 -12.41 -16.26 -4.57
CA VAL A 131 -11.03 -16.27 -5.09
C VAL A 131 -10.94 -16.83 -6.51
N THR A 132 -11.85 -17.72 -6.90
CA THR A 132 -11.93 -18.26 -8.27
C THR A 132 -12.36 -17.19 -9.27
N THR A 133 -13.34 -16.35 -8.90
CA THR A 133 -13.77 -15.21 -9.72
C THR A 133 -12.63 -14.21 -9.86
N ALA A 134 -11.98 -13.83 -8.75
CA ALA A 134 -10.85 -12.92 -8.75
C ALA A 134 -9.68 -13.47 -9.58
N GLY A 135 -9.32 -14.73 -9.41
CA GLY A 135 -8.25 -15.37 -10.18
C GLY A 135 -8.54 -15.41 -11.69
N ARG A 136 -9.80 -15.64 -12.09
CA ARG A 136 -10.20 -15.60 -13.50
C ARG A 136 -10.09 -14.19 -14.07
N TRP A 137 -10.57 -13.18 -13.34
CA TRP A 137 -10.45 -11.79 -13.74
C TRP A 137 -8.98 -11.38 -13.89
N THR A 138 -8.16 -11.64 -12.86
CA THR A 138 -6.73 -11.28 -12.85
C THR A 138 -5.98 -11.94 -14.00
N ARG A 139 -6.24 -13.22 -14.29
CA ARG A 139 -5.61 -13.91 -15.42
C ARG A 139 -6.00 -13.28 -16.76
N ASN A 140 -7.28 -12.96 -16.94
CA ASN A 140 -7.77 -12.35 -18.18
C ASN A 140 -7.23 -10.92 -18.37
N PHE A 141 -7.06 -10.18 -17.27
CA PHE A 141 -6.49 -8.84 -17.29
C PHE A 141 -4.98 -8.83 -17.57
N ILE A 142 -4.22 -9.67 -16.85
CA ILE A 142 -2.75 -9.66 -16.91
C ILE A 142 -2.19 -10.40 -18.13
N ALA A 143 -2.81 -11.49 -18.60
CA ALA A 143 -2.22 -12.31 -19.67
C ALA A 143 -1.98 -11.57 -21.00
N PRO A 144 -2.86 -10.65 -21.47
CA PRO A 144 -2.56 -9.81 -22.63
C PRO A 144 -1.42 -8.81 -22.36
N LEU A 145 -1.38 -8.22 -21.17
CA LEU A 145 -0.35 -7.26 -20.77
C LEU A 145 1.06 -7.91 -20.75
N LEU A 146 1.16 -9.14 -20.25
CA LEU A 146 2.40 -9.93 -20.28
C LEU A 146 2.92 -10.23 -21.70
N LYS A 147 2.07 -10.11 -22.72
CA LYS A 147 2.46 -10.29 -24.13
C LYS A 147 2.71 -8.96 -24.85
N ASN A 148 2.38 -7.84 -24.22
CA ASN A 148 2.52 -6.52 -24.82
C ASN A 148 3.94 -5.99 -24.55
N PRO A 149 4.76 -5.75 -25.58
CA PRO A 149 6.15 -5.30 -25.41
C PRO A 149 6.27 -3.87 -24.87
N SER A 150 5.27 -3.01 -25.09
CA SER A 150 5.23 -1.67 -24.48
C SER A 150 4.97 -1.73 -22.98
N PHE A 151 4.21 -2.74 -22.53
CA PHE A 151 3.94 -2.96 -21.11
C PHE A 151 5.04 -3.77 -20.41
N MET A 152 5.59 -4.80 -21.07
CA MET A 152 6.72 -5.61 -20.58
C MET A 152 8.06 -5.00 -21.00
N ASN A 153 8.35 -3.81 -20.47
CA ASN A 153 9.60 -3.11 -20.69
C ASN A 153 10.17 -2.65 -19.35
N ARG A 154 10.95 -3.54 -18.72
CA ARG A 154 11.51 -3.37 -17.36
C ARG A 154 10.41 -3.24 -16.30
N THR A 155 9.41 -4.10 -16.40
CA THR A 155 8.21 -4.10 -15.55
C THR A 155 8.29 -5.20 -14.50
N LEU A 156 8.06 -4.80 -13.24
CA LEU A 156 7.77 -5.69 -12.12
C LEU A 156 6.30 -5.54 -11.74
N ILE A 157 5.57 -6.64 -11.66
CA ILE A 157 4.17 -6.69 -11.23
C ILE A 157 4.10 -7.43 -9.90
N LEU A 158 3.43 -6.83 -8.92
CA LEU A 158 2.96 -7.52 -7.72
C LEU A 158 1.46 -7.80 -7.84
N ILE A 159 1.08 -9.07 -7.79
CA ILE A 159 -0.31 -9.49 -7.59
C ILE A 159 -0.46 -9.94 -6.15
N THR A 160 -1.37 -9.33 -5.40
CA THR A 160 -1.59 -9.66 -3.99
C THR A 160 -3.02 -9.35 -3.55
N PHE A 161 -3.33 -9.66 -2.29
CA PHE A 161 -4.57 -9.30 -1.61
C PHE A 161 -4.23 -8.34 -0.46
N ASP A 162 -5.21 -7.55 -0.06
CA ASP A 162 -5.08 -6.64 1.08
C ASP A 162 -5.31 -7.37 2.41
N GLU A 163 -6.21 -8.35 2.48
CA GLU A 163 -6.46 -9.14 3.69
C GLU A 163 -6.92 -10.57 3.40
N ASN A 164 -6.94 -11.40 4.44
CA ASN A 164 -7.69 -12.66 4.45
C ASN A 164 -9.14 -12.42 4.90
N ASP A 165 -10.03 -13.36 4.56
CA ASP A 165 -11.46 -13.27 4.90
C ASP A 165 -11.79 -13.63 6.37
N SER A 166 -10.79 -14.02 7.18
CA SER A 166 -11.03 -14.59 8.51
C SER A 166 -10.22 -13.92 9.61
N TYR A 167 -10.93 -13.12 10.41
CA TYR A 167 -10.40 -12.51 11.64
C TYR A 167 -9.90 -13.50 12.69
N ALA A 168 -10.28 -14.78 12.60
CA ALA A 168 -9.83 -15.86 13.49
C ALA A 168 -8.50 -16.51 13.03
N LYS A 169 -8.04 -16.18 11.82
CA LYS A 169 -6.79 -16.70 11.26
C LYS A 169 -5.83 -15.56 11.01
N LYS A 170 -4.60 -15.68 11.47
CA LYS A 170 -3.53 -14.70 11.22
C LYS A 170 -3.52 -14.24 9.76
N ASN A 171 -3.45 -12.92 9.55
CA ASN A 171 -3.46 -12.32 8.23
C ASN A 171 -2.24 -12.81 7.46
N HIS A 172 -2.50 -13.45 6.33
CA HIS A 172 -1.49 -13.99 5.45
C HIS A 172 -2.10 -14.07 4.06
N VAL A 173 -1.56 -13.26 3.16
CA VAL A 173 -2.06 -13.06 1.81
C VAL A 173 -1.07 -13.60 0.80
N VAL A 174 -1.57 -14.07 -0.35
CA VAL A 174 -0.71 -14.47 -1.45
C VAL A 174 -0.05 -13.24 -2.08
N ALA A 175 1.22 -13.37 -2.45
CA ALA A 175 1.96 -12.39 -3.24
C ALA A 175 2.67 -13.11 -4.38
N ILE A 176 2.44 -12.66 -5.62
CA ILE A 176 3.05 -13.22 -6.82
C ILE A 176 3.77 -12.09 -7.53
N LEU A 177 5.09 -12.27 -7.73
CA LEU A 177 5.89 -11.38 -8.55
C LEU A 177 5.94 -11.90 -9.99
N LEU A 178 5.61 -11.04 -10.95
CA LEU A 178 5.67 -11.32 -12.39
C LEU A 178 6.40 -10.19 -13.11
N GLY A 179 6.77 -10.42 -14.36
CA GLY A 179 7.32 -9.41 -15.26
C GLY A 179 8.64 -9.80 -15.89
N ASP A 180 9.08 -9.00 -16.86
CA ASP A 180 10.32 -9.21 -17.62
C ASP A 180 11.58 -8.85 -16.82
N THR A 181 11.42 -8.22 -15.65
CA THR A 181 12.52 -8.00 -14.70
C THR A 181 12.85 -9.21 -13.84
N ILE A 182 11.98 -10.24 -13.80
CA ILE A 182 12.21 -11.44 -12.99
C ILE A 182 13.31 -12.28 -13.65
N PRO A 183 14.46 -12.52 -12.98
CA PRO A 183 15.51 -13.37 -13.51
C PRO A 183 14.99 -14.78 -13.81
N ALA A 184 15.42 -15.37 -14.93
CA ALA A 184 14.97 -16.71 -15.35
C ALA A 184 15.17 -17.79 -14.25
N LYS A 185 16.25 -17.68 -13.45
CA LYS A 185 16.54 -18.57 -12.32
C LYS A 185 15.49 -18.55 -11.19
N LEU A 186 14.63 -17.52 -11.14
CA LEU A 186 13.62 -17.32 -10.11
C LEU A 186 12.20 -17.63 -10.59
N ILE A 187 12.00 -17.93 -11.88
CA ILE A 187 10.68 -18.28 -12.41
C ILE A 187 10.21 -19.60 -11.77
N GLY A 188 9.01 -19.59 -11.18
CA GLY A 188 8.44 -20.75 -10.51
C GLY A 188 9.04 -21.08 -9.13
N THR A 189 9.88 -20.19 -8.59
CA THR A 189 10.45 -20.33 -7.24
C THR A 189 9.59 -19.63 -6.19
N THR A 190 9.87 -19.93 -4.91
CA THR A 190 9.23 -19.31 -3.75
C THR A 190 10.26 -18.56 -2.93
N ASP A 191 9.93 -17.35 -2.51
CA ASP A 191 10.68 -16.57 -1.53
C ASP A 191 10.05 -16.75 -0.13
N THR A 192 10.87 -17.10 0.85
CA THR A 192 10.44 -17.37 2.24
C THR A 192 10.78 -16.24 3.20
N ALA A 193 11.32 -15.12 2.70
CA ALA A 193 11.57 -13.94 3.51
C ALA A 193 10.28 -13.35 4.09
N TYR A 194 10.40 -12.67 5.22
CA TYR A 194 9.28 -11.99 5.85
C TYR A 194 8.96 -10.68 5.10
N TYR A 195 7.70 -10.57 4.65
CA TYR A 195 7.15 -9.38 4.00
C TYR A 195 5.84 -8.98 4.68
N ASN A 196 5.52 -7.69 4.63
CA ASN A 196 4.25 -7.13 5.08
C ASN A 196 3.73 -6.09 4.06
N HIS A 197 2.61 -5.43 4.34
CA HIS A 197 2.04 -4.45 3.39
C HIS A 197 2.95 -3.24 3.12
N TYR A 198 3.92 -2.95 3.99
CA TYR A 198 4.91 -1.90 3.81
C TYR A 198 6.06 -2.32 2.88
N SER A 199 6.24 -3.63 2.62
CA SER A 199 7.30 -4.14 1.73
C SER A 199 7.13 -3.69 0.28
N GLY A 200 5.89 -3.50 -0.19
CA GLY A 200 5.64 -2.93 -1.52
C GLY A 200 6.16 -1.49 -1.63
N LEU A 201 5.84 -0.66 -0.63
CA LEU A 201 6.32 0.71 -0.49
C LEU A 201 7.86 0.76 -0.42
N ALA A 202 8.47 0.01 0.51
CA ALA A 202 9.92 -0.03 0.66
C ALA A 202 10.65 -0.51 -0.61
N THR A 203 10.02 -1.40 -1.39
CA THR A 203 10.54 -1.88 -2.67
C THR A 203 10.52 -0.79 -3.73
N VAL A 204 9.44 -0.01 -3.80
CA VAL A 204 9.35 1.15 -4.70
C VAL A 204 10.41 2.19 -4.37
N GLU A 205 10.58 2.48 -3.08
CA GLU A 205 11.62 3.38 -2.59
C GLU A 205 13.02 2.89 -2.98
N ALA A 206 13.28 1.59 -2.91
CA ALA A 206 14.58 1.02 -3.23
C ALA A 206 14.85 1.08 -4.74
N ASN A 207 13.85 0.72 -5.54
CA ASN A 207 13.95 0.64 -7.00
C ASN A 207 14.36 1.98 -7.64
N TRP A 208 13.86 3.10 -7.12
CA TRP A 208 14.17 4.44 -7.63
C TRP A 208 15.07 5.27 -6.72
N ASN A 209 15.64 4.66 -5.67
CA ASN A 209 16.43 5.37 -4.66
C ASN A 209 15.70 6.63 -4.15
N LEU A 210 14.43 6.45 -3.78
CA LEU A 210 13.62 7.50 -3.19
C LEU A 210 14.06 7.75 -1.74
N HIS A 211 13.59 8.86 -1.18
CA HIS A 211 13.54 9.04 0.25
C HIS A 211 12.56 8.07 0.92
N THR A 212 12.57 8.02 2.25
CA THR A 212 11.57 7.31 3.07
C THR A 212 10.51 8.28 3.61
N LEU A 213 9.38 7.74 4.06
CA LEU A 213 8.37 8.49 4.83
C LEU A 213 8.76 8.64 6.29
N GLY A 214 9.64 7.77 6.81
CA GLY A 214 9.97 7.73 8.23
C GLY A 214 8.94 6.99 9.08
N SER A 215 8.08 6.20 8.43
CA SER A 215 7.07 5.35 9.05
C SER A 215 7.57 3.90 9.07
N TRP A 216 6.67 2.90 9.00
CA TRP A 216 7.07 1.49 9.00
C TRP A 216 7.70 1.01 7.69
N ASP A 217 7.74 1.86 6.65
CA ASP A 217 8.46 1.66 5.39
C ASP A 217 9.98 1.48 5.61
N VAL A 218 10.59 2.28 6.50
CA VAL A 218 12.04 2.23 6.76
C VAL A 218 12.48 0.83 7.23
N GLY A 219 11.65 0.22 8.06
CA GLY A 219 11.83 -1.10 8.64
C GLY A 219 11.49 -2.27 7.73
N ALA A 220 10.71 -2.06 6.68
CA ALA A 220 10.21 -3.17 5.88
C ALA A 220 11.30 -3.83 5.02
N ASN A 221 11.16 -5.13 4.75
CA ASN A 221 11.99 -5.80 3.75
C ASN A 221 11.57 -5.37 2.34
N VAL A 222 12.58 -5.19 1.48
CA VAL A 222 12.42 -5.02 0.03
C VAL A 222 12.30 -6.40 -0.60
N PHE A 223 11.46 -6.57 -1.63
CA PHE A 223 11.36 -7.84 -2.33
C PHE A 223 12.72 -8.33 -2.83
N GLY A 224 13.03 -9.61 -2.60
CA GLY A 224 14.36 -10.19 -2.83
C GLY A 224 14.96 -9.86 -4.20
N VAL A 225 14.13 -9.87 -5.25
CA VAL A 225 14.54 -9.54 -6.62
C VAL A 225 15.05 -8.10 -6.79
N VAL A 226 14.48 -7.14 -6.04
CA VAL A 226 14.93 -5.74 -6.02
C VAL A 226 16.09 -5.59 -5.05
N ALA A 227 16.01 -6.25 -3.88
CA ALA A 227 17.04 -6.21 -2.85
C ALA A 227 18.42 -6.68 -3.37
N GLU A 228 18.46 -7.74 -4.19
CA GLU A 228 19.69 -8.23 -4.87
C GLU A 228 20.32 -7.14 -5.76
N LYS A 229 19.50 -6.27 -6.38
CA LYS A 229 19.96 -5.21 -7.28
C LYS A 229 20.36 -3.93 -6.57
N THR A 230 19.68 -3.60 -5.48
CA THR A 230 19.88 -2.35 -4.75
C THR A 230 20.83 -2.49 -3.55
N GLY A 231 21.26 -3.72 -3.24
CA GLY A 231 22.13 -4.00 -2.09
C GLY A 231 21.40 -3.97 -0.74
N ASN A 232 20.07 -4.01 -0.74
CA ASN A 232 19.29 -4.09 0.50
C ASN A 232 19.45 -5.50 1.11
N ALA A 233 19.70 -5.56 2.41
CA ALA A 233 19.73 -6.83 3.12
C ALA A 233 18.30 -7.33 3.39
N ILE A 234 18.06 -8.61 3.14
CA ILE A 234 16.85 -9.30 3.60
C ILE A 234 17.01 -9.64 5.07
N ARG A 235 16.20 -9.01 5.91
CA ARG A 235 16.24 -9.16 7.37
C ARG A 235 15.33 -10.29 7.84
N LYS A 236 15.69 -10.90 8.96
CA LYS A 236 14.89 -11.93 9.65
C LYS A 236 14.22 -11.31 10.87
N TRP A 237 13.00 -11.76 11.16
CA TRP A 237 12.31 -11.38 12.38
C TRP A 237 13.10 -11.80 13.61
N SER A 238 13.37 -10.86 14.50
CA SER A 238 14.14 -11.00 15.73
C SER A 238 13.49 -10.29 16.92
N GLY A 239 12.17 -10.04 16.81
CA GLY A 239 11.39 -9.35 17.82
C GLY A 239 11.31 -10.11 19.14
N LYS A 240 11.03 -9.36 20.22
CA LYS A 240 10.78 -9.94 21.55
C LYS A 240 9.57 -10.88 21.53
N VAL A 241 8.54 -10.50 20.78
CA VAL A 241 7.40 -11.37 20.47
C VAL A 241 7.76 -12.15 19.20
N LYS A 242 7.58 -13.47 19.24
CA LYS A 242 7.89 -14.30 18.08
C LYS A 242 6.92 -14.00 16.95
N PHE A 243 7.37 -14.16 15.70
CA PHE A 243 6.53 -13.83 14.56
C PHE A 243 5.23 -14.64 14.54
N GLU A 244 5.29 -15.93 14.90
CA GLU A 244 4.14 -16.82 15.01
C GLU A 244 3.07 -16.34 16.00
N ASP A 245 3.47 -15.56 17.01
CA ASP A 245 2.57 -15.00 18.03
C ASP A 245 1.98 -13.64 17.61
N MET A 246 2.53 -13.02 16.55
CA MET A 246 1.97 -11.80 15.95
C MET A 246 0.77 -12.14 15.08
N TYR A 247 -0.29 -11.33 15.16
CA TYR A 247 -1.58 -11.65 14.56
C TYR A 247 -1.97 -10.74 13.40
N PHE A 248 -1.65 -9.44 13.47
CA PHE A 248 -1.90 -8.45 12.40
C PHE A 248 -3.35 -8.35 11.87
N ASN A 249 -4.33 -9.03 12.48
CA ASN A 249 -5.75 -8.90 12.12
C ASN A 249 -6.47 -7.75 12.83
N THR A 250 -5.77 -7.11 13.75
CA THR A 250 -6.35 -6.05 14.57
C THR A 250 -5.43 -4.86 14.57
N SER A 251 -6.03 -3.71 14.31
CA SER A 251 -5.34 -2.43 14.43
C SER A 251 -4.96 -2.16 15.89
N TYR A 252 -3.80 -1.53 16.08
CA TYR A 252 -3.46 -0.84 17.33
C TYR A 252 -4.30 0.43 17.51
N ALA A 253 -4.18 1.07 18.68
CA ALA A 253 -4.86 2.34 18.93
C ALA A 253 -4.18 3.48 18.17
N GLY A 254 -4.98 4.39 17.60
CA GLY A 254 -4.46 5.55 16.89
C GLY A 254 -5.56 6.53 16.53
N ARG A 255 -5.17 7.66 15.93
CA ARG A 255 -6.07 8.77 15.59
C ARG A 255 -7.29 8.34 14.77
N LEU A 256 -7.15 7.32 13.93
CA LEU A 256 -8.23 6.81 13.08
C LEU A 256 -9.00 5.65 13.70
N SER A 257 -8.76 5.33 14.97
CA SER A 257 -9.54 4.33 15.70
C SER A 257 -10.85 4.94 16.23
N LYS A 258 -11.94 4.15 16.24
CA LYS A 258 -13.22 4.58 16.83
C LYS A 258 -13.14 4.92 18.31
N SER A 259 -12.32 4.20 19.05
CA SER A 259 -12.26 4.29 20.52
C SER A 259 -11.22 5.28 21.03
N ARG A 260 -10.22 5.66 20.21
CA ARG A 260 -9.10 6.52 20.62
C ARG A 260 -8.80 7.63 19.61
N ALA A 261 -9.85 8.26 19.08
CA ALA A 261 -9.74 9.42 18.20
C ALA A 261 -9.13 10.65 18.89
N ASP A 262 -8.91 10.60 20.22
CA ASP A 262 -8.19 11.60 21.02
C ASP A 262 -6.68 11.61 20.77
N LEU A 263 -6.08 10.48 20.37
CA LEU A 263 -4.65 10.36 20.15
C LEU A 263 -4.14 11.33 19.08
N GLU A 264 -2.88 11.73 19.17
CA GLU A 264 -2.23 12.54 18.12
C GLU A 264 -1.88 11.69 16.89
N TRP A 265 -1.61 12.36 15.77
CA TRP A 265 -1.03 11.68 14.61
C TRP A 265 0.40 11.25 14.95
N PRO A 266 0.79 10.00 14.68
CA PRO A 266 2.15 9.55 14.93
C PRO A 266 3.14 10.39 14.13
N ILE A 267 4.23 10.77 14.78
CA ILE A 267 5.26 11.63 14.20
C ILE A 267 6.26 10.74 13.45
N PRO A 268 6.53 10.96 12.15
CA PRO A 268 7.54 10.22 11.43
C PRO A 268 8.91 10.29 12.10
N ASN A 269 9.64 9.18 12.14
CA ASN A 269 10.99 9.15 12.69
C ASN A 269 11.97 9.79 11.71
N THR A 270 12.29 11.07 11.89
CA THR A 270 13.17 11.86 11.02
C THR A 270 14.64 11.42 11.03
N GLU A 271 15.02 10.53 11.93
CA GLU A 271 16.39 10.01 12.07
C GLU A 271 16.53 8.57 11.58
N ALA A 272 15.41 7.91 11.25
CA ALA A 272 15.41 6.53 10.81
C ALA A 272 16.01 6.44 9.40
N VAL A 273 17.27 5.99 9.33
CA VAL A 273 17.98 5.72 8.08
C VAL A 273 18.16 4.22 7.93
N TYR A 274 17.80 3.69 6.75
CA TYR A 274 18.09 2.31 6.40
C TYR A 274 18.53 2.18 4.95
N ALA A 275 19.56 1.34 4.71
CA ALA A 275 20.17 1.14 3.40
C ALA A 275 20.55 2.46 2.69
N GLY A 276 21.04 3.45 3.45
CA GLY A 276 21.47 4.75 2.93
C GLY A 276 20.34 5.72 2.53
N ARG A 277 19.07 5.34 2.69
CA ARG A 277 17.93 6.22 2.40
C ARG A 277 17.54 7.02 3.64
N SER A 278 17.44 8.34 3.46
CA SER A 278 16.95 9.27 4.47
C SER A 278 15.50 9.66 4.20
N ASN A 279 14.84 10.25 5.20
CA ASN A 279 13.50 10.78 5.06
C ASN A 279 13.43 11.92 4.04
N LEU A 280 12.24 12.10 3.47
CA LEU A 280 11.93 13.20 2.57
C LEU A 280 12.19 14.55 3.28
N PRO A 281 12.94 15.50 2.69
CA PRO A 281 13.18 16.81 3.31
C PRO A 281 11.90 17.56 3.72
N ALA A 282 10.83 17.41 2.95
CA ALA A 282 9.53 18.01 3.28
C ALA A 282 8.89 17.41 4.55
N VAL A 283 9.08 16.10 4.82
CA VAL A 283 8.66 15.45 6.07
C VAL A 283 9.39 16.08 7.24
N MET A 284 10.71 16.20 7.15
CA MET A 284 11.56 16.80 8.20
C MET A 284 11.15 18.25 8.51
N LYS A 285 10.85 19.05 7.48
CA LYS A 285 10.46 20.45 7.63
C LYS A 285 9.08 20.63 8.27
N LYS A 286 8.08 19.82 7.89
CA LYS A 286 6.69 19.96 8.39
C LYS A 286 6.49 19.38 9.79
N ARG A 287 7.28 18.38 10.19
CA ARG A 287 7.06 17.65 11.44
C ARG A 287 8.14 17.87 12.51
N GLY A 288 9.23 18.57 12.16
CA GLY A 288 10.32 18.88 13.09
C GLY A 288 11.17 17.64 13.43
N ALA A 289 12.35 17.85 14.00
CA ALA A 289 13.18 16.78 14.54
C ALA A 289 12.53 16.24 15.83
N SER A 290 11.85 15.10 15.78
CA SER A 290 11.27 14.47 16.98
C SER A 290 12.23 13.43 17.53
N LEU A 291 13.31 13.90 18.15
CA LEU A 291 14.20 13.06 18.95
C LEU A 291 13.42 12.53 20.17
N GLY A 292 13.03 11.25 20.14
CA GLY A 292 12.59 10.51 21.33
C GLY A 292 11.08 10.26 21.52
N HIS A 293 10.22 10.64 20.59
CA HIS A 293 8.74 10.49 20.70
C HIS A 293 8.08 9.86 19.47
N SER A 294 8.85 9.16 18.63
CA SER A 294 8.32 8.46 17.47
C SER A 294 8.23 6.96 17.75
N ALA A 295 7.05 6.40 17.53
CA ALA A 295 6.83 4.96 17.57
C ALA A 295 7.55 4.26 16.42
N TYR A 296 7.78 4.96 15.31
CA TYR A 296 8.40 4.37 14.13
C TYR A 296 9.89 4.13 14.34
N THR A 297 10.35 2.98 13.88
CA THR A 297 11.76 2.60 13.97
C THR A 297 12.26 2.04 12.64
N ALA A 298 13.58 1.95 12.47
CA ALA A 298 14.18 1.26 11.32
C ALA A 298 14.22 -0.28 11.47
N ARG A 299 13.56 -0.85 12.50
CA ARG A 299 13.53 -2.30 12.75
C ARG A 299 12.51 -2.99 11.85
N LEU A 300 12.73 -4.29 11.58
CA LEU A 300 11.81 -5.09 10.76
C LEU A 300 10.49 -5.33 11.48
N GLU A 301 10.55 -5.40 12.80
CA GLU A 301 9.45 -5.70 13.67
C GLU A 301 8.55 -4.49 13.84
N ILE A 302 7.25 -4.72 13.64
CA ILE A 302 6.20 -3.73 13.79
C ILE A 302 5.21 -4.19 14.87
N PRO A 303 4.57 -3.26 15.59
CA PRO A 303 3.55 -3.61 16.57
C PRO A 303 2.29 -4.13 15.88
N ASP A 304 1.46 -4.86 16.64
CA ASP A 304 0.09 -5.19 16.26
C ASP A 304 -0.90 -4.78 17.36
N GLY A 305 -2.20 -4.99 17.12
CA GLY A 305 -3.23 -4.63 18.10
C GLY A 305 -3.19 -5.42 19.42
N MET A 306 -2.44 -6.52 19.52
CA MET A 306 -2.26 -7.31 20.74
C MET A 306 -0.92 -7.03 21.44
N HIS A 307 0.07 -6.59 20.68
CA HIS A 307 1.40 -6.23 21.14
C HIS A 307 1.74 -4.79 20.70
N PRO A 308 0.98 -3.78 21.18
CA PRO A 308 1.26 -2.40 20.81
C PRO A 308 2.52 -1.89 21.52
N ASP A 309 3.30 -1.07 20.81
CA ASP A 309 4.36 -0.28 21.45
C ASP A 309 3.76 0.70 22.47
N SER A 310 4.59 1.16 23.42
CA SER A 310 4.11 2.00 24.54
C SER A 310 3.35 3.24 24.11
N GLU A 311 3.72 3.83 22.98
CA GLU A 311 3.08 5.02 22.40
C GLU A 311 1.77 4.69 21.67
N LEU A 312 1.54 3.41 21.34
CA LEU A 312 0.39 2.91 20.57
C LEU A 312 -0.55 2.02 21.40
N LYS A 313 -0.38 2.03 22.74
CA LYS A 313 -1.18 1.22 23.66
C LYS A 313 -2.67 1.57 23.57
N ARG A 314 -3.50 0.54 23.64
CA ARG A 314 -4.93 0.71 23.94
C ARG A 314 -5.04 1.41 25.31
N GLY A 315 -5.85 2.47 25.35
CA GLY A 315 -6.29 3.05 26.61
C GLY A 315 -7.38 2.18 27.20
#